data_AF-A0A7V9K8J0-F1
#
_entry.id   AF-A0A7V9K8J0-F1
#
_cell.length_a   1.000
_cell.length_b   1.000
_cell.length_c   1.000
_cell.angle_alpha   90.00
_cell.angle_beta   90.00
_cell.angle_gamma   90.00
#
_symmetry.space_group_name_H-M   'P 1'
#
loop_
_entity.id
_entity.type
_entity.pdbx_description
1 polymer ?
#
loop_
_entity_poly.entity_id
_entity_poly.type
_entity_poly.pdbx_seq_one_letter_code
_entity_poly.pdbx_strand_id
1 'polypeptide(L)'
;MASGYVSVASAGVLAADLLAEACRPGPEVDLRLETVRGLAADLGRRLASLAETADDGTSDSMVEAALACADLATLAVCNVPGLPEGGRGLGAAATHLAAGTTHALLALISTHKAEDAHAENILRDARSAGWKADLALRQLGETG
;
A
#
# COMPACT_ATOMS: atom_id res chain seq x y z
N MET A 1 19.80 9.04 11.99
CA MET A 1 18.82 8.00 12.34
C MET A 1 17.65 8.20 11.40
N ALA A 2 17.45 7.32 10.42
CA ALA A 2 16.25 7.42 9.59
C ALA A 2 15.03 7.30 10.51
N SER A 3 14.13 8.27 10.46
CA SER A 3 12.88 8.21 11.22
C SER A 3 12.16 6.90 10.88
N GLY A 4 11.63 6.20 11.89
CA GLY A 4 10.95 4.90 11.70
C GLY A 4 9.84 4.97 10.63
N TYR A 5 9.23 6.15 10.46
CA TYR A 5 8.28 6.45 9.40
C TYR A 5 8.87 6.34 7.98
N VAL A 6 10.08 6.86 7.72
CA VAL A 6 10.75 6.80 6.40
C VAL A 6 11.01 5.34 6.01
N SER A 7 11.43 4.52 6.97
CA SER A 7 11.63 3.08 6.75
C SER A 7 10.31 2.37 6.41
N VAL A 8 9.20 2.75 7.06
CA VAL A 8 7.89 2.14 6.81
C VAL A 8 7.32 2.58 5.45
N ALA A 9 7.35 3.87 5.12
CA ALA A 9 6.87 4.35 3.82
C ALA A 9 7.68 3.78 2.64
N SER A 10 8.99 3.56 2.81
CA SER A 10 9.84 2.90 1.80
C SER A 10 9.42 1.46 1.49
N ALA A 11 8.84 0.74 2.46
CA ALA A 11 8.31 -0.60 2.23
C ALA A 11 7.05 -0.56 1.33
N GLY A 12 6.26 0.51 1.41
CA GLY A 12 5.15 0.76 0.50
C GLY A 12 5.60 0.98 -0.95
N VAL A 13 6.70 1.73 -1.15
CA VAL A 13 7.32 1.91 -2.47
C VAL A 13 7.79 0.56 -3.04
N LEU A 14 8.46 -0.25 -2.23
CA LEU A 14 8.87 -1.59 -2.65
C LEU A 14 7.67 -2.48 -3.03
N ALA A 15 6.56 -2.39 -2.29
CA ALA A 15 5.35 -3.13 -2.64
C ALA A 15 4.80 -2.71 -4.02
N ALA A 16 4.90 -1.42 -4.36
CA ALA A 16 4.46 -0.91 -5.65
C ALA A 16 5.34 -1.44 -6.79
N ASP A 17 6.65 -1.47 -6.58
CA ASP A 17 7.61 -2.03 -7.54
C ASP A 17 7.37 -3.52 -7.76
N LEU A 18 7.11 -4.28 -6.70
CA LEU A 18 6.77 -5.71 -6.80
C LEU A 18 5.49 -5.94 -7.62
N LEU A 19 4.45 -5.12 -7.42
CA LEU A 19 3.22 -5.25 -8.20
C LEU A 19 3.44 -4.84 -9.66
N ALA A 20 4.17 -3.75 -9.91
CA ALA A 20 4.50 -3.32 -11.27
C ALA A 20 5.31 -4.39 -12.03
N GLU A 21 6.22 -5.07 -11.33
CA GLU A 21 6.99 -6.19 -11.84
C GLU A 21 6.12 -7.42 -12.10
N ALA A 22 5.18 -7.72 -11.20
CA ALA A 22 4.23 -8.82 -11.36
C ALA A 22 3.36 -8.66 -12.62
N CYS A 23 3.07 -7.42 -13.00
CA CYS A 23 2.31 -7.05 -14.19
C CYS A 23 3.17 -6.87 -15.45
N ARG A 24 4.44 -7.30 -15.44
CA ARG A 24 5.31 -7.16 -16.63
C ARG A 24 4.65 -7.86 -17.83
N PRO A 25 4.54 -7.18 -18.99
CA PRO A 25 3.86 -7.74 -20.14
C PRO A 25 4.56 -9.00 -20.63
N GLY A 26 3.76 -10.01 -20.95
CA GLY A 26 4.19 -11.18 -21.68
C GLY A 26 4.35 -10.90 -23.18
N PRO A 27 4.47 -11.94 -24.01
CA PRO A 27 4.54 -11.79 -25.46
C PRO A 27 3.26 -11.19 -26.07
N GLU A 28 2.13 -11.29 -25.38
CA GLU A 28 0.87 -10.63 -25.73
C GLU A 28 0.58 -9.50 -24.75
N VAL A 29 0.16 -8.35 -25.27
CA VAL A 29 -0.15 -7.16 -24.48
C VAL A 29 -1.54 -7.32 -23.84
N ASP A 30 -1.57 -7.42 -22.52
CA ASP A 30 -2.81 -7.34 -21.74
C ASP A 30 -2.97 -5.91 -21.20
N LEU A 31 -3.94 -5.16 -21.76
CA LEU A 31 -4.25 -3.78 -21.39
C LEU A 31 -4.65 -3.63 -19.92
N ARG A 32 -5.27 -4.66 -19.31
CA ARG A 32 -5.61 -4.64 -17.89
C ARG A 32 -4.34 -4.64 -17.06
N LEU A 33 -3.38 -5.52 -17.36
CA LEU A 33 -2.11 -5.59 -16.63
C LEU A 33 -1.27 -4.33 -16.82
N GLU A 34 -1.29 -3.73 -18.01
CA GLU A 34 -0.66 -2.43 -18.26
C GLU A 34 -1.28 -1.32 -17.39
N THR A 35 -2.61 -1.29 -17.27
CA THR A 35 -3.32 -0.35 -16.41
C THR A 35 -2.94 -0.55 -14.94
N VAL A 36 -2.94 -1.80 -14.44
CA VAL A 36 -2.57 -2.11 -13.06
C VAL A 36 -1.12 -1.73 -12.78
N ARG A 37 -0.21 -1.96 -13.73
CA ARG A 37 1.18 -1.54 -13.63
C ARG A 37 1.32 -0.02 -13.54
N GLY A 38 0.57 0.72 -14.35
CA GLY A 38 0.54 2.18 -14.30
C GLY A 38 0.05 2.70 -12.95
N LEU A 39 -1.07 2.16 -12.45
CA LEU A 39 -1.62 2.51 -11.13
C LEU A 39 -0.66 2.17 -9.99
N ALA A 40 0.02 1.02 -10.05
CA ALA A 40 1.04 0.65 -9.07
C ALA A 40 2.20 1.66 -9.07
N ALA A 41 2.70 2.03 -10.26
CA ALA A 41 3.76 3.03 -10.37
C ALA A 41 3.33 4.42 -9.87
N ASP A 42 2.09 4.82 -10.11
CA ASP A 42 1.54 6.10 -9.63
C ASP A 42 1.45 6.13 -8.10
N LEU A 43 0.95 5.05 -7.49
CA LEU A 43 0.92 4.88 -6.03
C LEU A 43 2.34 4.85 -5.44
N GLY A 44 3.29 4.17 -6.10
CA GLY A 44 4.70 4.14 -5.69
C GLY A 44 5.33 5.53 -5.67
N ARG A 45 5.10 6.35 -6.70
CA ARG A 45 5.59 7.74 -6.74
C ARG A 45 4.95 8.62 -5.66
N ARG A 46 3.65 8.44 -5.39
CA ARG A 46 2.97 9.12 -4.27
C ARG A 46 3.60 8.75 -2.93
N LEU A 47 3.84 7.45 -2.69
CA LEU A 47 4.47 6.95 -1.47
C LEU A 47 5.91 7.46 -1.31
N ALA A 48 6.68 7.53 -2.39
CA ALA A 48 8.02 8.10 -2.37
C ALA A 48 7.99 9.59 -1.98
N SER A 49 7.09 10.37 -2.58
CA SER A 49 6.89 11.78 -2.22
C SER A 49 6.52 11.96 -0.74
N LEU A 50 5.62 11.12 -0.21
CA LEU A 50 5.22 11.14 1.20
C LEU A 50 6.35 10.74 2.16
N ALA A 51 7.26 9.87 1.71
CA ALA A 51 8.45 9.47 2.45
C ALA A 51 9.54 10.55 2.43
N GLU A 52 9.59 11.40 1.41
CA GLU A 52 10.53 12.53 1.31
C GLU A 52 10.05 13.74 2.13
N THR A 53 8.75 14.02 2.17
CA THR A 53 8.16 15.09 2.99
C THR A 53 8.02 14.71 4.48
N ALA A 54 8.61 13.57 4.86
CA ALA A 54 8.55 12.95 6.17
C ALA A 54 9.19 13.72 7.32
N ASP A 55 10.00 14.74 7.03
CA ASP A 55 10.74 15.49 8.07
C ASP A 55 9.80 16.13 9.11
N ASP A 56 8.54 16.37 8.77
CA ASP A 56 7.53 16.90 9.70
C ASP A 56 6.62 15.83 10.35
N GLY A 57 6.70 14.55 9.92
CA GLY A 57 6.06 13.41 10.59
C GLY A 57 4.58 13.58 10.97
N THR A 58 3.82 14.39 10.22
CA THR A 58 2.46 14.76 10.62
C THR A 58 1.51 13.57 10.48
N SER A 59 0.52 13.49 11.37
CA SER A 59 -0.53 12.46 11.32
C SER A 59 -1.23 12.38 9.96
N ASP A 60 -1.34 13.50 9.24
CA ASP A 60 -1.92 13.56 7.89
C ASP A 60 -1.08 12.78 6.88
N SER A 61 0.23 13.05 6.81
CA SER A 61 1.14 12.35 5.88
C SER A 61 1.17 10.83 6.14
N MET A 62 1.15 10.44 7.42
CA MET A 62 1.08 9.03 7.82
C MET A 62 -0.24 8.38 7.41
N VAL A 63 -1.37 9.07 7.58
CA VAL A 63 -2.67 8.57 7.13
C VAL A 63 -2.74 8.44 5.62
N GLU A 64 -2.22 9.43 4.88
CA GLU A 64 -2.18 9.36 3.42
C GLU A 64 -1.32 8.19 2.92
N ALA A 65 -0.17 7.96 3.55
CA ALA A 65 0.68 6.81 3.25
C ALA A 65 -0.03 5.49 3.57
N ALA A 66 -0.77 5.41 4.68
CA ALA A 66 -1.53 4.22 5.06
C ALA A 66 -2.66 3.93 4.06
N LEU A 67 -3.39 4.96 3.62
CA LEU A 67 -4.42 4.83 2.59
C LEU A 67 -3.83 4.36 1.26
N ALA A 68 -2.73 4.95 0.82
CA ALA A 68 -2.06 4.56 -0.43
C ALA A 68 -1.55 3.11 -0.37
N CYS A 69 -0.98 2.67 0.77
CA CYS A 69 -0.60 1.28 0.97
C CYS A 69 -1.81 0.34 0.98
N ALA A 70 -2.92 0.71 1.60
CA ALA A 70 -4.13 -0.10 1.61
C ALA A 70 -4.75 -0.23 0.21
N ASP A 71 -4.75 0.85 -0.57
CA ASP A 71 -5.20 0.85 -1.97
C ASP A 71 -4.29 -0.04 -2.82
N LEU A 72 -2.98 0.00 -2.59
CA LEU A 72 -2.02 -0.86 -3.26
C LEU A 72 -2.22 -2.34 -2.91
N ALA A 73 -2.48 -2.68 -1.64
CA ALA A 73 -2.81 -4.03 -1.22
C ALA A 73 -4.09 -4.54 -1.91
N THR A 74 -5.11 -3.68 -1.99
CA THR A 74 -6.38 -3.98 -2.67
C THR A 74 -6.17 -4.17 -4.16
N LEU A 75 -5.37 -3.31 -4.80
CA LEU A 75 -5.04 -3.40 -6.21
C LEU A 75 -4.29 -4.70 -6.51
N ALA A 76 -3.32 -5.06 -5.68
CA ALA A 76 -2.54 -6.29 -5.84
C ALA A 76 -3.44 -7.52 -5.75
N VAL A 77 -4.17 -7.71 -4.64
CA VAL A 77 -4.98 -8.92 -4.41
C VAL A 77 -6.05 -9.11 -5.47
N CYS A 78 -6.74 -8.04 -5.89
CA CYS A 78 -7.79 -8.10 -6.91
C CYS A 78 -7.25 -8.57 -8.29
N ASN A 79 -5.94 -8.45 -8.51
CA ASN A 79 -5.32 -8.81 -9.77
C ASN A 79 -4.51 -10.10 -9.72
N VAL A 80 -4.17 -10.64 -8.53
CA VAL A 80 -3.43 -11.91 -8.38
C VAL A 80 -3.98 -13.06 -9.24
N PRO A 81 -5.30 -13.33 -9.31
CA PRO A 81 -5.83 -14.41 -10.15
C PRO A 81 -5.53 -14.26 -11.65
N GLY A 82 -5.44 -13.01 -12.11
CA GLY A 82 -5.18 -12.65 -13.51
C GLY A 82 -3.70 -12.48 -13.84
N LEU A 83 -2.79 -12.63 -12.87
CA LEU A 83 -1.36 -12.53 -13.13
C LEU A 83 -0.83 -13.80 -13.80
N PRO A 84 0.20 -13.67 -14.67
CA PRO A 84 0.98 -14.80 -15.16
C PRO A 84 1.53 -15.63 -14.00
N GLU A 85 1.75 -16.91 -14.20
CA GLU A 85 2.21 -17.84 -13.15
C GLU A 85 3.44 -17.31 -12.39
N GLY A 86 4.44 -16.77 -13.11
CA GLY A 86 5.62 -16.15 -12.52
C GLY A 86 5.37 -14.82 -11.78
N GLY A 87 4.26 -14.14 -12.06
CA GLY A 87 3.87 -12.88 -11.42
C GLY A 87 3.01 -13.06 -10.16
N ARG A 88 2.31 -14.20 -10.01
CA ARG A 88 1.40 -14.44 -8.88
C ARG A 88 2.08 -14.32 -7.52
N GLY A 89 3.28 -14.89 -7.38
CA GLY A 89 4.06 -14.80 -6.15
C GLY A 89 4.45 -13.36 -5.80
N LEU A 90 4.82 -12.56 -6.81
CA LEU A 90 5.14 -11.14 -6.63
C LEU A 90 3.91 -10.32 -6.26
N GLY A 91 2.75 -10.60 -6.87
CA GLY A 91 1.48 -9.96 -6.51
C GLY A 91 1.02 -10.29 -5.08
N ALA A 92 1.20 -11.53 -4.64
CA ALA A 92 0.96 -11.93 -3.25
C ALA A 92 1.93 -11.23 -2.28
N ALA A 93 3.22 -11.18 -2.60
CA ALA A 93 4.22 -10.47 -1.81
C ALA A 93 3.92 -8.96 -1.71
N ALA A 94 3.54 -8.32 -2.82
CA ALA A 94 3.12 -6.93 -2.84
C ALA A 94 1.89 -6.69 -1.92
N THR A 95 0.90 -7.58 -1.97
CA THR A 95 -0.28 -7.53 -1.10
C THR A 95 0.12 -7.57 0.38
N HIS A 96 0.93 -8.57 0.76
CA HIS A 96 1.40 -8.71 2.15
C HIS A 96 2.22 -7.51 2.61
N LEU A 97 3.14 -7.04 1.79
CA LEU A 97 4.03 -5.93 2.14
C LEU A 97 3.24 -4.62 2.28
N ALA A 98 2.33 -4.33 1.36
CA ALA A 98 1.50 -3.13 1.41
C ALA A 98 0.51 -3.17 2.60
N ALA A 99 -0.12 -4.32 2.87
CA ALA A 99 -0.98 -4.48 4.05
C ALA A 99 -0.19 -4.34 5.37
N GLY A 100 0.97 -5.00 5.48
CA GLY A 100 1.84 -4.89 6.65
C GLY A 100 2.34 -3.46 6.88
N THR A 101 2.69 -2.76 5.80
CA THR A 101 3.07 -1.33 5.85
C THR A 101 1.92 -0.47 6.35
N THR A 102 0.70 -0.74 5.89
CA THR A 102 -0.52 -0.07 6.38
C THR A 102 -0.63 -0.22 7.90
N HIS A 103 -0.56 -1.45 8.43
CA HIS A 103 -0.66 -1.68 9.87
C HIS A 103 0.47 -1.02 10.68
N ALA A 104 1.69 -1.01 10.15
CA ALA A 104 2.81 -0.32 10.78
C ALA A 104 2.57 1.19 10.90
N LEU A 105 2.03 1.82 9.85
CA LEU A 105 1.65 3.24 9.88
C LEU A 105 0.50 3.50 10.86
N LEU A 106 -0.50 2.63 10.91
CA LEU A 106 -1.61 2.74 11.86
C LEU A 106 -1.15 2.66 13.31
N ALA A 107 -0.18 1.79 13.62
CA ALA A 107 0.41 1.72 14.94
C ALA A 107 1.07 3.05 15.33
N LEU A 108 1.77 3.72 14.40
CA LEU A 108 2.37 5.04 14.61
C LEU A 108 1.31 6.16 14.74
N ILE A 109 0.22 6.10 13.98
CA ILE A 109 -0.89 7.06 14.10
C ILE A 109 -1.56 6.93 15.47
N SER A 110 -1.75 5.70 15.95
CA SER A 110 -2.46 5.41 17.20
C SER A 110 -1.79 5.94 18.47
N THR A 111 -0.51 6.30 18.41
CA THR A 111 0.20 6.93 19.54
C THR A 111 -0.16 8.41 19.71
N HIS A 112 -0.86 9.01 18.74
CA HIS A 112 -1.29 10.40 18.79
C HIS A 112 -2.72 10.48 19.36
N LYS A 113 -2.94 11.34 20.37
CA LYS A 113 -4.28 11.60 20.89
C LYS A 113 -5.03 12.55 19.96
N ALA A 114 -6.30 12.22 19.69
CA ALA A 114 -7.20 13.14 19.01
C ALA A 114 -7.69 14.20 20.00
N GLU A 115 -7.40 15.47 19.70
CA GLU A 115 -7.80 16.61 20.53
C GLU A 115 -8.86 17.49 19.85
N ASP A 116 -9.16 17.23 18.56
CA ASP A 116 -10.14 17.97 17.78
C ASP A 116 -10.83 17.11 16.68
N ALA A 117 -11.78 17.72 15.97
CA ALA A 117 -12.54 17.07 14.89
C ALA A 117 -11.68 16.68 13.67
N HIS A 118 -10.55 17.37 13.45
CA HIS A 118 -9.61 17.00 12.38
C HIS A 118 -8.95 15.66 12.72
N ALA A 119 -8.49 15.51 13.96
CA ALA A 119 -7.90 14.28 14.44
C ALA A 119 -8.91 13.10 14.46
N GLU A 120 -10.19 13.35 14.71
CA GLU A 120 -11.23 12.31 14.58
C GLU A 120 -11.39 11.80 13.14
N ASN A 121 -11.33 12.70 12.14
CA ASN A 121 -11.38 12.33 10.73
C ASN A 121 -10.15 11.52 10.31
N ILE A 122 -8.95 11.95 10.73
CA ILE A 122 -7.71 11.18 10.53
C ILE A 122 -7.86 9.76 11.07
N LEU A 123 -8.36 9.59 12.30
CA LEU A 123 -8.56 8.26 12.89
C LEU A 123 -9.61 7.42 12.15
N ARG A 124 -10.62 8.05 11.56
CA ARG A 124 -11.60 7.36 10.71
C ARG A 124 -10.94 6.83 9.44
N ASP A 125 -10.13 7.64 8.79
CA ASP A 125 -9.42 7.26 7.56
C ASP A 125 -8.36 6.19 7.85
N ALA A 126 -7.65 6.30 8.96
CA ALA A 126 -6.75 5.28 9.48
C ALA A 126 -7.48 3.93 9.65
N ARG A 127 -8.65 3.92 10.32
CA ARG A 127 -9.46 2.70 10.46
C ARG A 127 -9.91 2.13 9.11
N SER A 128 -10.28 3.00 8.17
CA SER A 128 -10.65 2.59 6.81
C SER A 128 -9.48 1.91 6.08
N ALA A 129 -8.27 2.47 6.18
CA ALA A 129 -7.06 1.87 5.63
C ALA A 129 -6.79 0.48 6.23
N GLY A 130 -6.90 0.35 7.56
CA GLY A 130 -6.71 -0.92 8.25
C GLY A 130 -7.70 -1.99 7.81
N TRP A 131 -8.99 -1.64 7.72
CA TRP A 131 -10.01 -2.56 7.24
C TRP A 131 -9.75 -3.04 5.80
N LYS A 132 -9.31 -2.15 4.91
CA LYS A 132 -8.94 -2.50 3.53
C LYS A 132 -7.75 -3.46 3.49
N ALA A 133 -6.71 -3.22 4.30
CA ALA A 133 -5.55 -4.11 4.41
C ALA A 133 -5.94 -5.51 4.92
N ASP A 134 -6.77 -5.58 5.97
CA ASP A 134 -7.28 -6.86 6.51
C ASP A 134 -8.15 -7.61 5.50
N LEU A 135 -8.97 -6.90 4.73
CA LEU A 135 -9.77 -7.50 3.67
C LEU A 135 -8.87 -8.07 2.57
N ALA A 136 -7.84 -7.34 2.14
CA ALA A 136 -6.94 -7.79 1.10
C ALA A 136 -6.17 -9.06 1.53
N LEU A 137 -5.72 -9.14 2.79
CA LEU A 137 -5.06 -10.33 3.32
C LEU A 137 -5.98 -11.55 3.37
N ARG A 138 -7.25 -11.36 3.78
CA ARG A 138 -8.24 -12.45 3.79
C ARG A 138 -8.54 -12.95 2.38
N GLN A 139 -8.78 -12.04 1.44
CA GLN A 139 -9.00 -12.38 0.04
C GLN A 139 -7.81 -13.16 -0.53
N LEU A 140 -6.58 -12.75 -0.23
CA LEU A 140 -5.39 -13.45 -0.70
C LEU A 140 -5.33 -14.90 -0.19
N GLY A 141 -5.70 -15.13 1.08
CA GLY A 141 -5.81 -16.47 1.65
C GLY A 141 -6.90 -17.34 1.02
N GLU A 142 -7.95 -16.73 0.47
CA GLU A 142 -9.01 -17.41 -0.29
C GLU A 142 -8.65 -17.62 -1.77
N THR A 143 -7.60 -16.94 -2.26
CA THR A 143 -7.12 -17.04 -3.65
C THR A 143 -6.08 -18.16 -3.83
N GLY A 144 -5.71 -18.85 -2.73
CA GLY A 144 -4.73 -19.94 -2.68
C GLY A 144 -5.29 -21.28 -3.14
#